data_AF-A0A966N789-F1
#
_entry.id   AF-A0A966N789-F1
#
_cell.length_a   1.000
_cell.length_b   1.000
_cell.length_c   1.000
_cell.angle_alpha   90.00
_cell.angle_beta   90.00
_cell.angle_gamma   90.00
#
_symmetry.space_group_name_H-M   'P 1'
#
loop_
_entity.id
_entity.type
_entity.pdbx_description
1 polymer ?
#
loop_
_entity_poly.entity_id
_entity_poly.type
_entity_poly.pdbx_seq_one_letter_code
_entity_poly.pdbx_strand_id
1 'polypeptide(L)'
;MTDNNEINIANPEDVVDPAANGQVDETTEVVAETPQEELELFDYTEIADKVIKLQVDGEEVVVPIKEALAGYQRQADYTRKTQELSEQRKQVQFAAALAKSLQEDPANTLQALQQHYGISAPIQNQQVEEEYLDPAEKQLRSLEQRIAAFEQEKAMNELTRTIDSLQSKYGDDFNADEVVAKALATGSTDLEAVFKQITFDKVYSKATSAEKKLMDEQARVEAKRSAAVCTETCKTNVSL
;
A
#
# COMPACT_ATOMS: atom_id res chain seq x y z
N MET A 1 27.95 39.62 -58.06
CA MET A 1 27.59 38.44 -58.86
C MET A 1 27.30 37.34 -57.84
N THR A 2 26.03 37.24 -57.39
CA THR A 2 25.04 36.19 -57.78
C THR A 2 25.55 34.80 -57.35
N ASP A 3 24.92 34.09 -56.41
CA ASP A 3 23.52 33.60 -56.36
C ASP A 3 23.03 33.52 -54.89
N ASN A 4 21.81 33.88 -54.46
CA ASN A 4 20.43 33.54 -54.87
C ASN A 4 20.11 32.03 -54.85
N ASN A 5 19.56 31.55 -53.72
CA ASN A 5 18.49 30.55 -53.77
C ASN A 5 17.37 30.95 -52.79
N GLU A 6 16.24 31.29 -53.37
CA GLU A 6 14.99 31.69 -52.73
C GLU A 6 14.26 30.47 -52.16
N ILE A 7 13.66 30.60 -50.99
CA ILE A 7 12.31 30.04 -50.80
C ILE A 7 11.47 31.07 -50.05
N ASN A 8 10.54 31.59 -50.82
CA ASN A 8 9.44 32.48 -50.48
C ASN A 8 8.42 31.74 -49.61
N ILE A 9 8.10 32.26 -48.42
CA ILE A 9 6.77 32.10 -47.82
C ILE A 9 6.30 33.49 -47.39
N ALA A 10 5.11 33.81 -47.87
CA ALA A 10 4.50 35.11 -47.87
C ALA A 10 4.15 35.64 -46.47
N ASN A 11 4.39 36.94 -46.32
CA ASN A 11 3.69 37.91 -45.45
C ASN A 11 2.18 37.97 -45.85
N PRO A 12 1.27 38.70 -45.15
CA PRO A 12 1.43 39.49 -43.93
C PRO A 12 0.27 39.37 -42.90
N GLU A 13 0.54 39.88 -41.70
CA GLU A 13 -0.35 40.66 -40.81
C GLU A 13 -1.87 40.60 -41.03
N ASP A 14 -2.60 40.14 -40.01
CA ASP A 14 -3.76 40.88 -39.54
C ASP A 14 -3.92 40.74 -38.02
N VAL A 15 -3.94 41.90 -37.38
CA VAL A 15 -4.10 42.15 -35.95
C VAL A 15 -5.59 42.21 -35.66
N VAL A 16 -6.11 41.31 -34.82
CA VAL A 16 -7.40 41.52 -34.14
C VAL A 16 -7.29 41.05 -32.68
N ASP A 17 -7.22 42.02 -31.79
CA ASP A 17 -7.41 41.89 -30.34
C ASP A 17 -8.93 41.96 -30.02
N PRO A 18 -9.35 41.80 -28.76
CA PRO A 18 -9.81 40.58 -28.12
C PRO A 18 -11.34 40.51 -28.06
N ALA A 19 -11.96 39.55 -28.74
CA ALA A 19 -13.39 39.29 -28.60
C ALA A 19 -13.62 38.25 -27.50
N ALA A 20 -14.10 38.74 -26.37
CA ALA A 20 -14.76 37.99 -25.33
C ALA A 20 -15.73 36.96 -25.91
N ASN A 21 -15.39 35.68 -25.75
CA ASN A 21 -16.31 34.58 -25.51
C ASN A 21 -15.49 33.39 -24.97
N GLY A 22 -14.81 33.63 -23.85
CA GLY A 22 -14.57 32.57 -22.90
C GLY A 22 -15.93 32.21 -22.32
N GLN A 23 -16.61 31.27 -22.97
CA GLN A 23 -17.76 30.62 -22.40
C GLN A 23 -17.27 29.99 -21.11
N VAL A 24 -17.62 30.64 -19.99
CA VAL A 24 -17.79 29.97 -18.73
C VAL A 24 -18.77 28.85 -19.04
N ASP A 25 -18.26 27.63 -19.24
CA ASP A 25 -19.08 26.47 -18.96
C ASP A 25 -19.53 26.71 -17.53
N GLU A 26 -20.80 27.10 -17.40
CA GLU A 26 -21.52 26.93 -16.16
C GLU A 26 -21.16 25.52 -15.73
N THR A 27 -20.32 25.44 -14.70
CA THR A 27 -20.35 24.33 -13.77
C THR A 27 -21.73 24.42 -13.16
N THR A 28 -22.69 23.94 -13.95
CA THR A 28 -23.95 23.42 -13.49
C THR A 28 -23.47 22.43 -12.45
N GLU A 29 -23.53 22.85 -11.19
CA GLU A 29 -23.65 21.93 -10.09
C GLU A 29 -24.86 21.08 -10.46
N VAL A 30 -24.58 19.98 -11.17
CA VAL A 30 -25.49 18.87 -11.24
C VAL A 30 -25.44 18.32 -9.82
N VAL A 31 -26.19 18.98 -8.94
CA VAL A 31 -26.77 18.36 -7.78
C VAL A 31 -27.50 17.18 -8.39
N ALA A 32 -26.85 16.03 -8.37
CA ALA A 32 -27.51 14.77 -8.59
C ALA A 32 -28.52 14.69 -7.45
N GLU A 33 -29.70 15.27 -7.66
CA GLU A 33 -30.92 14.92 -6.96
C GLU A 33 -31.09 13.43 -7.22
N THR A 34 -30.48 12.63 -6.36
CA THR A 34 -30.89 11.25 -6.17
C THR A 34 -32.38 11.34 -5.89
N PRO A 35 -33.24 10.77 -6.75
CA PRO A 35 -34.66 10.70 -6.44
C PRO A 35 -34.76 10.02 -5.08
N GLN A 36 -35.17 10.77 -4.06
CA GLN A 36 -35.54 10.21 -2.79
C GLN A 36 -36.85 9.49 -3.04
N GLU A 37 -36.77 8.26 -3.56
CA GLU A 37 -37.88 7.32 -3.50
C GLU A 37 -38.22 7.19 -2.03
N GLU A 38 -39.33 7.79 -1.64
CA GLU A 38 -39.92 7.68 -0.32
C GLU A 38 -40.37 6.22 -0.19
N LEU A 39 -39.45 5.38 0.28
CA LEU A 39 -39.71 3.97 0.52
C LEU A 39 -40.88 3.89 1.50
N GLU A 40 -42.02 3.36 1.08
CA GLU A 40 -43.14 3.11 1.98
C GLU A 40 -42.67 2.14 3.08
N LEU A 41 -42.44 2.68 4.28
CA LEU A 41 -41.97 1.90 5.42
C LEU A 41 -43.11 1.00 5.91
N PHE A 42 -42.93 -0.30 5.72
CA PHE A 42 -43.83 -1.30 6.29
C PHE A 42 -43.60 -1.43 7.79
N ASP A 43 -44.66 -1.30 8.60
CA ASP A 43 -44.59 -1.55 10.03
C ASP A 43 -44.50 -3.06 10.29
N TYR A 44 -43.30 -3.53 10.61
CA TYR A 44 -43.01 -4.95 10.79
C TYR A 44 -43.57 -5.52 12.10
N THR A 45 -44.13 -4.69 12.99
CA THR A 45 -44.63 -5.12 14.31
C THR A 45 -45.76 -6.14 14.24
N GLU A 46 -46.61 -6.10 13.21
CA GLU A 46 -47.72 -7.04 13.01
C GLU A 46 -47.26 -8.44 12.54
N ILE A 47 -46.03 -8.55 12.02
CA ILE A 47 -45.48 -9.76 11.42
C ILE A 47 -44.23 -10.24 12.20
N ALA A 48 -43.84 -9.53 13.25
CA ALA A 48 -42.61 -9.76 14.01
C ALA A 48 -42.46 -11.21 14.52
N ASP A 49 -43.57 -11.86 14.88
CA ASP A 49 -43.62 -13.23 15.40
C ASP A 49 -43.72 -14.31 14.31
N LYS A 50 -43.90 -13.94 13.03
CA LYS A 50 -43.93 -14.93 11.95
C LYS A 50 -42.52 -15.45 11.68
N VAL A 51 -42.43 -16.73 11.36
CA VAL A 51 -41.18 -17.41 11.05
C VAL A 51 -40.87 -17.32 9.56
N ILE A 52 -39.61 -17.05 9.25
CA ILE A 52 -39.08 -17.04 7.89
C ILE A 52 -37.89 -18.00 7.81
N LYS A 53 -37.65 -18.57 6.64
CA LYS A 53 -36.48 -19.42 6.37
C LYS A 53 -35.36 -18.52 5.84
N LEU A 54 -34.22 -18.51 6.51
CA LEU A 54 -33.01 -17.83 6.06
C LEU A 54 -31.92 -18.85 5.77
N GLN A 55 -31.09 -18.56 4.78
CA GLN A 55 -29.86 -19.28 4.52
C GLN A 55 -28.73 -18.57 5.28
N VAL A 56 -28.16 -19.22 6.29
CA VAL A 56 -26.98 -18.72 7.02
C VAL A 56 -25.87 -19.74 6.84
N ASP A 57 -24.74 -19.33 6.28
CA ASP A 57 -23.57 -20.18 6.03
C ASP A 57 -23.85 -21.49 5.25
N GLY A 58 -24.88 -21.48 4.39
CA GLY A 58 -25.27 -22.62 3.56
C GLY A 58 -26.25 -23.61 4.19
N GLU A 59 -26.74 -23.33 5.40
CA GLU A 59 -27.78 -24.11 6.08
C GLU A 59 -29.11 -23.34 6.17
N GLU A 60 -30.23 -24.04 5.96
CA GLU A 60 -31.58 -23.47 6.10
C GLU A 60 -31.98 -23.41 7.57
N VAL A 61 -32.02 -22.19 8.13
CA VAL A 61 -32.43 -21.94 9.52
C VAL A 61 -33.77 -21.22 9.54
N VAL A 62 -34.72 -21.74 10.32
CA VAL A 62 -36.05 -21.14 10.51
C VAL A 62 -36.02 -20.23 11.73
N VAL A 63 -36.19 -18.92 11.52
CA VAL A 63 -36.05 -17.90 12.57
C VAL A 63 -37.23 -16.91 12.50
N PRO A 64 -37.78 -16.42 13.64
CA PRO A 64 -38.75 -15.34 13.64
C PRO A 64 -38.20 -14.06 13.00
N ILE A 65 -39.05 -13.29 12.31
CA ILE A 65 -38.64 -12.03 11.65
C ILE A 65 -37.96 -11.06 12.63
N LYS A 66 -38.45 -10.99 13.87
CA LYS A 66 -37.85 -10.17 14.94
C LYS A 66 -36.38 -10.51 15.22
N GLU A 67 -36.03 -11.79 15.22
CA GLU A 67 -34.67 -12.25 15.51
C GLU A 67 -33.73 -12.07 14.31
N ALA A 68 -34.24 -12.21 13.09
CA ALA A 68 -33.50 -11.87 11.87
C ALA A 68 -33.13 -10.38 11.82
N LEU A 69 -34.07 -9.50 12.14
CA LEU A 69 -33.85 -8.05 12.19
C LEU A 69 -32.89 -7.68 13.34
N ALA A 70 -33.05 -8.27 14.52
CA ALA A 70 -32.12 -8.10 15.62
C ALA A 70 -30.69 -8.57 15.27
N GLY A 71 -30.56 -9.62 14.45
CA GLY A 71 -29.29 -10.07 13.91
C GLY A 71 -28.59 -8.99 13.07
N TYR A 72 -29.33 -8.38 12.14
CA TYR A 72 -28.81 -7.27 11.32
C TYR A 72 -28.41 -6.06 12.18
N GLN A 73 -29.23 -5.67 13.14
CA GLN A 73 -28.91 -4.56 14.06
C GLN A 73 -27.61 -4.82 14.82
N ARG A 74 -27.44 -6.03 15.37
CA ARG A 74 -26.21 -6.42 16.06
C ARG A 74 -25.01 -6.42 15.12
N GLN A 75 -25.15 -6.93 13.89
CA GLN A 75 -24.07 -6.92 12.90
C GLN A 75 -23.66 -5.51 12.48
N ALA A 76 -24.64 -4.62 12.29
CA ALA A 76 -24.41 -3.21 12.01
C ALA A 76 -23.66 -2.54 13.18
N ASP A 77 -24.10 -2.78 14.41
CA ASP A 77 -23.43 -2.28 15.62
C ASP A 77 -22.02 -2.85 15.78
N TYR A 78 -21.81 -4.14 15.54
CA TYR A 78 -20.47 -4.75 15.60
C TYR A 78 -19.56 -4.17 14.53
N THR A 79 -20.07 -3.95 13.31
CA THR A 79 -19.30 -3.35 12.24
C THR A 79 -18.89 -1.93 12.60
N ARG A 80 -19.85 -1.10 13.05
CA ARG A 80 -19.61 0.26 13.51
C ARG A 80 -18.61 0.30 14.67
N LYS A 81 -18.79 -0.55 15.68
CA LYS A 81 -17.90 -0.64 16.83
C LYS A 81 -16.50 -1.16 16.47
N THR A 82 -16.40 -2.07 15.50
CA THR A 82 -15.11 -2.58 15.02
C THR A 82 -14.36 -1.52 14.21
N GLN A 83 -15.07 -0.72 13.42
CA GLN A 83 -14.51 0.45 12.75
C GLN A 83 -14.01 1.47 13.77
N GLU A 84 -14.85 1.85 14.75
CA GLU A 84 -14.48 2.77 15.82
C GLU A 84 -13.27 2.27 16.63
N LEU A 85 -13.23 0.98 16.98
CA LEU A 85 -12.09 0.38 17.68
C LEU A 85 -10.83 0.39 16.81
N SER A 86 -10.97 0.19 15.50
CA SER A 86 -9.85 0.23 14.56
C SER A 86 -9.30 1.65 14.41
N GLU A 87 -10.18 2.65 14.34
CA GLU A 87 -9.80 4.06 14.33
C GLU A 87 -9.12 4.45 15.64
N GLN A 88 -9.66 4.05 16.79
CA GLN A 88 -9.05 4.30 18.10
C GLN A 88 -7.65 3.67 18.18
N ARG A 89 -7.48 2.42 17.72
CA ARG A 89 -6.16 1.76 17.68
C ARG A 89 -5.19 2.49 16.76
N LYS A 90 -5.63 2.92 15.58
CA LYS A 90 -4.81 3.71 14.64
C LYS A 90 -4.37 5.03 15.27
N GLN A 91 -5.27 5.75 15.94
CA GLN A 91 -4.94 7.01 16.62
C GLN A 91 -3.91 6.80 17.74
N VAL A 92 -4.07 5.77 18.57
CA VAL A 92 -3.11 5.45 19.64
C VAL A 92 -1.75 5.07 19.07
N GLN A 93 -1.71 4.23 18.02
CA GLN A 93 -0.47 3.84 17.34
C GLN A 93 0.23 5.04 16.70
N PHE A 94 -0.55 5.90 16.02
CA PHE A 94 -0.04 7.13 15.43
C PHE A 94 0.54 8.08 16.48
N ALA A 95 -0.17 8.31 17.59
CA ALA A 95 0.32 9.15 18.68
C ALA A 95 1.61 8.61 19.31
N ALA A 96 1.69 7.28 19.54
CA ALA A 96 2.88 6.65 20.08
C ALA A 96 4.08 6.73 19.10
N ALA A 97 3.84 6.50 17.81
CA ALA A 97 4.85 6.63 16.77
C ALA A 97 5.36 8.08 16.65
N LEU A 98 4.44 9.05 16.68
CA LEU A 98 4.77 10.47 16.65
C LEU A 98 5.58 10.91 17.87
N ALA A 99 5.20 10.47 19.07
CA ALA A 99 5.95 10.77 20.29
C ALA A 99 7.38 10.22 20.22
N LYS A 100 7.54 9.00 19.70
CA LYS A 100 8.84 8.37 19.49
C LYS A 100 9.69 9.14 18.46
N SER A 101 9.11 9.47 17.29
CA SER A 101 9.86 10.17 16.24
C SER A 101 10.22 11.61 16.64
N LEU A 102 9.38 12.29 17.43
CA LEU A 102 9.73 13.59 18.01
C LEU A 102 10.89 13.50 19.02
N GLN A 103 11.03 12.37 19.72
CA GLN A 103 12.13 12.15 20.66
C GLN A 103 13.44 11.81 19.94
N GLU A 104 13.38 11.09 18.82
CA GLU A 104 14.54 10.71 18.01
C GLU A 104 15.00 11.88 17.12
N ASP A 105 14.10 12.43 16.29
CA ASP A 105 14.39 13.47 15.29
C ASP A 105 13.25 14.51 15.20
N PRO A 106 13.22 15.51 16.09
CA PRO A 106 12.13 16.49 16.15
C PRO A 106 12.03 17.35 14.88
N ALA A 107 13.15 17.75 14.28
CA ALA A 107 13.17 18.62 13.11
C ALA A 107 12.54 17.95 11.87
N ASN A 108 12.95 16.71 11.57
CA ASN A 108 12.44 15.97 10.43
C ASN A 108 10.98 15.54 10.63
N THR A 109 10.61 15.16 11.85
CA THR A 109 9.23 14.81 12.19
C THR A 109 8.28 16.00 11.98
N LEU A 110 8.67 17.20 12.43
CA LEU A 110 7.86 18.41 12.24
C LEU A 110 7.73 18.76 10.75
N GLN A 111 8.79 18.59 9.96
CA GLN A 111 8.75 18.81 8.51
C GLN A 111 7.81 17.83 7.80
N ALA A 112 7.87 16.54 8.14
CA ALA A 112 6.96 15.53 7.59
C ALA A 112 5.50 15.79 7.99
N LEU A 113 5.27 16.20 9.24
CA LEU A 113 3.94 16.58 9.73
C LEU A 113 3.40 17.80 8.96
N GLN A 114 4.23 18.82 8.75
CA GLN A 114 3.90 20.01 7.97
C GLN A 114 3.49 19.66 6.54
N GLN A 115 4.24 18.78 5.87
CA GLN A 115 3.91 18.29 4.53
C GLN A 115 2.57 17.52 4.53
N HIS A 116 2.36 16.64 5.51
CA HIS A 116 1.14 15.82 5.60
C HIS A 116 -0.13 16.66 5.83
N TYR A 117 -0.07 17.73 6.63
CA TYR A 117 -1.21 18.63 6.86
C TYR A 117 -1.27 19.81 5.87
N GLY A 118 -0.37 19.87 4.89
CA GLY A 118 -0.30 20.99 3.94
C GLY A 118 0.00 22.34 4.62
N ILE A 119 0.50 22.32 5.85
CA ILE A 119 0.94 23.53 6.56
C ILE A 119 2.35 23.78 6.07
N SER A 120 2.50 24.61 5.05
CA SER A 120 3.80 25.17 4.71
C SER A 120 4.37 25.76 6.01
N ALA A 121 5.56 25.33 6.42
CA ALA A 121 6.31 26.03 7.48
C ALA A 121 6.21 27.54 7.20
N PRO A 122 6.16 28.42 8.22
CA PRO A 122 6.16 29.86 7.97
C PRO A 122 7.32 30.15 7.03
N ILE A 123 6.97 30.44 5.79
CA ILE A 123 7.89 30.57 4.66
C ILE A 123 8.88 31.71 4.94
N GLN A 124 8.55 32.55 5.93
CA GLN A 124 9.33 33.65 6.47
C GLN A 124 10.83 33.33 6.61
N ASN A 125 11.29 32.20 7.14
CA ASN A 125 12.75 31.99 7.23
C ASN A 125 13.41 31.64 5.87
N GLN A 126 12.76 30.85 5.02
CA GLN A 126 13.33 30.48 3.71
C GLN A 126 13.21 31.63 2.69
N GLN A 127 12.09 32.34 2.68
CA GLN A 127 11.86 33.51 1.83
C GLN A 127 12.72 34.70 2.24
N VAL A 128 12.87 34.97 3.54
CA VAL A 128 13.70 36.07 4.01
C VAL A 128 15.17 35.78 3.70
N GLU A 129 15.63 34.54 3.86
CA GLU A 129 16.99 34.15 3.46
C GLU A 129 17.19 34.22 1.94
N GLU A 130 16.22 33.78 1.13
CA GLU A 130 16.25 33.98 -0.33
C GLU A 130 16.19 35.44 -0.75
N GLU A 131 15.53 36.33 -0.01
CA GLU A 131 15.46 37.75 -0.34
C GLU A 131 16.81 38.46 -0.16
N TYR A 132 17.62 38.03 0.81
CA TYR A 132 18.98 38.55 1.05
C TYR A 132 20.08 37.91 0.19
N LEU A 133 19.80 36.82 -0.53
CA LEU A 133 20.75 36.19 -1.45
C LEU A 133 21.03 37.09 -2.67
N ASP A 134 22.29 37.16 -3.10
CA ASP A 134 22.69 37.79 -4.36
C ASP A 134 21.93 37.13 -5.53
N PRO A 135 21.43 37.88 -6.55
CA PRO A 135 20.87 37.29 -7.76
C PRO A 135 21.73 36.19 -8.40
N ALA A 136 23.06 36.27 -8.34
CA ALA A 136 23.95 35.21 -8.83
C ALA A 136 23.83 33.91 -8.01
N GLU A 137 23.65 34.02 -6.70
CA GLU A 137 23.55 32.88 -5.78
C GLU A 137 22.19 32.17 -5.91
N LYS A 138 21.12 32.93 -6.19
CA LYS A 138 19.81 32.37 -6.55
C LYS A 138 19.88 31.50 -7.79
N GLN A 139 20.61 31.96 -8.80
CA GLN A 139 20.80 31.20 -10.04
C GLN A 139 21.55 29.90 -9.75
N LEU A 140 22.62 29.94 -8.97
CA LEU A 140 23.36 28.74 -8.57
C LEU A 140 22.48 27.73 -7.81
N ARG A 141 21.71 28.17 -6.81
CA ARG A 141 20.79 27.30 -6.09
C ARG A 141 19.74 26.67 -7.01
N SER A 142 19.16 27.44 -7.92
CA SER A 142 18.17 26.90 -8.88
C SER A 142 18.80 25.89 -9.85
N LEU A 143 20.06 26.12 -10.25
CA LEU A 143 20.83 25.19 -11.07
C LEU A 143 21.16 23.92 -10.28
N GLU A 144 21.60 24.04 -9.03
CA GLU A 144 21.90 22.90 -8.16
C GLU A 144 20.66 22.05 -7.91
N GLN A 145 19.51 22.67 -7.63
CA GLN A 145 18.23 21.95 -7.50
C GLN A 145 17.87 21.21 -8.79
N ARG A 146 18.08 21.84 -9.95
CA ARG A 146 17.83 21.21 -11.25
C ARG A 146 18.79 20.06 -11.55
N ILE A 147 20.06 20.21 -11.19
CA ILE A 147 21.08 19.17 -11.34
C ILE A 147 20.75 17.99 -10.42
N ALA A 148 20.45 18.25 -9.15
CA ALA A 148 20.07 17.23 -8.19
C ALA A 148 18.82 16.46 -8.64
N ALA A 149 17.79 17.16 -9.14
CA ALA A 149 16.61 16.52 -9.70
C ALA A 149 16.93 15.64 -10.92
N PHE A 150 17.79 16.14 -11.82
CA PHE A 150 18.23 15.39 -13.00
C PHE A 150 19.05 14.15 -12.63
N GLU A 151 19.94 14.26 -11.65
CA GLU A 151 20.73 13.14 -11.14
C GLU A 151 19.84 12.07 -10.50
N GLN A 152 18.86 12.49 -9.70
CA GLN A 152 17.87 11.60 -9.11
C GLN A 152 17.04 10.90 -10.18
N GLU A 153 16.54 11.62 -11.19
CA GLU A 153 15.78 11.04 -12.30
C GLU A 153 16.60 10.01 -13.06
N LYS A 154 17.87 10.32 -13.35
CA LYS A 154 18.78 9.39 -14.01
C LYS A 154 19.01 8.14 -13.16
N ALA A 155 19.24 8.30 -11.85
CA ALA A 155 19.41 7.17 -10.93
C ALA A 155 18.16 6.28 -10.87
N MET A 156 16.96 6.88 -10.83
CA MET A 156 15.69 6.14 -10.85
C MET A 156 15.50 5.40 -12.18
N ASN A 157 15.82 6.04 -13.30
CA ASN A 157 15.74 5.40 -14.62
C ASN A 157 16.71 4.22 -14.75
N GLU A 158 17.92 4.34 -14.21
CA GLU A 158 18.88 3.23 -14.14
C GLU A 158 18.34 2.09 -13.27
N LEU A 159 17.81 2.40 -12.09
CA LEU A 159 17.16 1.42 -11.21
C LEU A 159 16.05 0.67 -11.95
N THR A 160 15.10 1.37 -12.57
CA THR A 160 13.99 0.75 -13.31
C THR A 160 14.49 -0.17 -14.42
N ARG A 161 15.48 0.25 -15.21
CA ARG A 161 16.08 -0.59 -16.25
C ARG A 161 16.72 -1.85 -15.68
N THR A 162 17.41 -1.74 -14.54
CA THR A 162 17.99 -2.92 -13.89
C THR A 162 16.90 -3.88 -13.40
N ILE A 163 15.83 -3.36 -12.79
CA ILE A 163 14.68 -4.13 -12.34
C ILE A 163 14.02 -4.85 -13.52
N ASP A 164 13.73 -4.17 -14.62
CA ASP A 164 13.13 -4.76 -15.82
C ASP A 164 14.01 -5.86 -16.41
N SER A 165 15.33 -5.63 -16.43
CA SER A 165 16.30 -6.62 -16.91
C SER A 165 16.33 -7.87 -16.04
N LEU A 166 16.21 -7.73 -14.71
CA LEU A 166 16.19 -8.83 -13.76
C LEU A 166 14.85 -9.57 -13.79
N GLN A 167 13.74 -8.84 -13.90
CA GLN A 167 12.42 -9.41 -14.08
C GLN A 167 12.33 -10.23 -15.38
N SER A 168 12.94 -9.74 -16.47
CA SER A 168 13.03 -10.51 -17.72
C SER A 168 13.90 -11.75 -17.62
N LYS A 169 14.96 -11.73 -16.81
CA LYS A 169 15.89 -12.86 -16.60
C LYS A 169 15.31 -13.95 -15.70
N TYR A 170 14.62 -13.56 -14.63
CA TYR A 170 14.20 -14.45 -13.54
C TYR A 170 12.69 -14.70 -13.49
N GLY A 171 11.89 -13.95 -14.25
CA GLY A 171 10.44 -14.15 -14.37
C GLY A 171 9.70 -13.94 -13.05
N ASP A 172 8.70 -14.79 -12.81
CA ASP A 172 7.77 -14.70 -11.67
C ASP A 172 8.43 -14.92 -10.30
N ASP A 173 9.61 -15.54 -10.26
CA ASP A 173 10.37 -15.74 -9.01
C ASP A 173 11.02 -14.44 -8.50
N PHE A 174 11.10 -13.42 -9.35
CA PHE A 174 11.69 -12.13 -9.02
C PHE A 174 10.68 -11.19 -8.37
N ASN A 175 10.97 -10.78 -7.13
CA ASN A 175 10.20 -9.78 -6.41
C ASN A 175 11.03 -8.50 -6.23
N ALA A 176 10.67 -7.44 -6.96
CA ALA A 176 11.40 -6.17 -6.96
C ALA A 176 11.42 -5.51 -5.57
N ASP A 177 10.28 -5.51 -4.86
CA ASP A 177 10.14 -4.84 -3.57
C ASP A 177 11.04 -5.47 -2.50
N GLU A 178 11.10 -6.81 -2.46
CA GLU A 178 11.94 -7.53 -1.51
C GLU A 178 13.44 -7.31 -1.78
N VAL A 179 13.82 -7.28 -3.05
CA VAL A 179 15.21 -7.04 -3.47
C VAL A 179 15.64 -5.62 -3.15
N VAL A 180 14.81 -4.61 -3.46
CA VAL A 180 15.11 -3.20 -3.16
C VAL A 180 15.16 -2.97 -1.65
N ALA A 181 14.21 -3.50 -0.88
CA ALA A 181 14.22 -3.37 0.58
C ALA A 181 15.48 -4.00 1.20
N LYS A 182 15.88 -5.18 0.73
CA LYS A 182 17.10 -5.84 1.21
C LYS A 182 18.35 -5.07 0.79
N ALA A 183 18.39 -4.54 -0.43
CA ALA A 183 19.50 -3.73 -0.95
C ALA A 183 19.70 -2.45 -0.14
N LEU A 184 18.62 -1.76 0.25
CA LEU A 184 18.67 -0.61 1.15
C LEU A 184 19.18 -1.00 2.55
N ALA A 185 18.75 -2.15 3.08
CA ALA A 185 19.21 -2.65 4.37
C ALA A 185 20.69 -3.06 4.37
N THR A 186 21.21 -3.59 3.26
CA THR A 186 22.62 -3.98 3.11
C THR A 186 23.51 -2.87 2.56
N GLY A 187 22.93 -1.76 2.08
CA GLY A 187 23.66 -0.67 1.43
C GLY A 187 24.32 -1.09 0.11
N SER A 188 23.79 -2.12 -0.56
CA SER A 188 24.37 -2.65 -1.80
C SER A 188 23.65 -2.08 -3.01
N THR A 189 24.42 -1.66 -4.02
CA THR A 189 23.90 -1.14 -5.29
C THR A 189 23.64 -2.25 -6.33
N ASP A 190 24.11 -3.47 -6.10
CA ASP A 190 23.91 -4.61 -6.99
C ASP A 190 22.66 -5.42 -6.59
N LEU A 191 21.56 -5.17 -7.31
CA LEU A 191 20.29 -5.83 -7.09
C LEU A 191 20.32 -7.33 -7.45
N GLU A 192 21.19 -7.76 -8.39
CA GLU A 192 21.26 -9.16 -8.81
C GLU A 192 21.89 -10.04 -7.71
N ALA A 193 22.96 -9.55 -7.08
CA ALA A 193 23.60 -10.23 -5.95
C ALA A 193 22.63 -10.37 -4.76
N VAL A 194 21.88 -9.31 -4.45
CA VAL A 194 20.88 -9.31 -3.38
C VAL A 194 19.77 -10.32 -3.66
N PHE A 195 19.28 -10.37 -4.90
CA PHE A 195 18.28 -11.35 -5.29
C PHE A 195 18.79 -12.79 -5.14
N LYS A 196 20.03 -13.07 -5.57
CA LYS A 196 20.66 -14.39 -5.39
C LYS A 196 20.80 -14.75 -3.91
N GLN A 197 21.13 -13.79 -3.06
CA GLN A 197 21.20 -14.02 -1.62
C GLN A 197 19.81 -14.35 -1.03
N ILE A 198 18.78 -13.59 -1.38
CA ILE A 198 17.41 -13.83 -0.91
C ILE A 198 16.92 -15.22 -1.33
N THR A 199 17.10 -15.56 -2.61
CA THR A 199 16.68 -16.86 -3.14
C THR A 199 17.46 -18.01 -2.51
N PHE A 200 18.76 -17.83 -2.29
CA PHE A 200 19.57 -18.80 -1.55
C PHE A 200 19.06 -19.01 -0.12
N ASP A 201 18.82 -17.93 0.63
CA ASP A 201 18.30 -18.01 2.00
C ASP A 201 16.91 -18.70 2.04
N LYS A 202 16.05 -18.43 1.06
CA LYS A 202 14.75 -19.10 0.91
C LYS A 202 14.88 -20.60 0.63
N VAL A 203 15.76 -20.99 -0.29
CA VAL A 203 15.96 -22.41 -0.61
C VAL A 203 16.60 -23.14 0.57
N TYR A 204 17.59 -22.52 1.21
CA TYR A 204 18.27 -23.07 2.38
C TYR A 204 17.32 -23.26 3.58
N SER A 205 16.50 -22.26 3.89
CA SER A 205 15.49 -22.36 4.96
C SER A 205 14.40 -23.40 4.65
N LYS A 206 13.98 -23.51 3.39
CA LYS A 206 13.05 -24.58 2.96
C LYS A 206 13.68 -25.96 3.07
N ALA A 207 14.92 -26.15 2.64
CA ALA A 207 15.62 -27.42 2.73
C ALA A 207 15.82 -27.86 4.20
N THR A 208 16.33 -26.97 5.04
CA THR A 208 16.55 -27.27 6.47
C THR A 208 15.24 -27.55 7.23
N SER A 209 14.14 -26.87 6.89
CA SER A 209 12.82 -27.17 7.48
C SER A 209 12.22 -28.49 6.96
N ALA A 210 12.45 -28.83 5.69
CA ALA A 210 12.05 -30.12 5.14
C ALA A 210 12.84 -31.28 5.77
N GLU A 211 14.16 -31.14 5.90
CA GLU A 211 15.01 -32.12 6.59
C GLU A 211 14.56 -32.33 8.04
N LYS A 212 14.32 -31.25 8.79
CA LYS A 212 13.79 -31.36 10.16
C LYS A 212 12.47 -32.12 10.22
N LYS A 213 11.53 -31.84 9.31
CA LYS A 213 10.24 -32.56 9.25
C LYS A 213 10.41 -34.03 8.92
N LEU A 214 11.31 -34.37 7.99
CA LEU A 214 11.60 -35.76 7.64
C LEU A 214 12.24 -36.50 8.83
N MET A 215 13.18 -35.87 9.53
CA MET A 215 13.79 -36.44 10.73
C MET A 215 12.76 -36.65 11.85
N ASP A 216 11.88 -35.66 12.08
CA ASP A 216 10.79 -35.78 13.06
C ASP A 216 9.80 -36.89 12.69
N GLU A 217 9.49 -37.06 11.40
CA GLU A 217 8.62 -38.13 10.91
C GLU A 217 9.27 -39.50 11.05
N GLN A 218 10.55 -39.64 10.71
CA GLN A 218 11.33 -40.87 10.92
C GLN A 218 11.37 -41.24 12.40
N ALA A 219 11.68 -40.28 13.28
CA ALA A 219 11.66 -40.50 14.73
C ALA A 219 10.28 -40.94 15.24
N ARG A 220 9.19 -40.36 14.70
CA ARG A 220 7.81 -40.78 15.03
C ARG A 220 7.51 -42.21 14.54
N VAL A 221 7.96 -42.58 13.35
CA VAL A 221 7.76 -43.93 12.81
C VAL A 221 8.57 -44.95 13.61
N GLU A 222 9.81 -44.64 13.95
CA GLU A 222 10.66 -45.48 14.80
C GLU A 222 10.07 -45.65 16.20
N ALA A 223 9.58 -44.56 16.82
CA ALA A 223 8.88 -44.63 18.10
C ALA A 223 7.62 -45.48 18.05
N LYS A 224 6.85 -45.42 16.95
CA LYS A 224 5.69 -46.30 16.74
C LYS A 224 6.10 -47.76 16.55
N ARG A 225 7.17 -48.03 15.79
CA ARG A 225 7.71 -49.38 15.59
C ARG A 225 8.23 -49.98 16.90
N SER A 226 9.00 -49.23 17.68
CA SER A 226 9.52 -49.70 18.97
C SER A 226 8.41 -49.94 19.98
N ALA A 227 7.41 -49.05 20.06
CA ALA A 227 6.24 -49.28 20.90
C ALA A 227 5.45 -50.54 20.50
N ALA A 228 5.23 -50.75 19.19
CA ALA A 228 4.58 -51.98 18.70
C ALA A 228 5.35 -53.24 19.11
N VAL A 229 6.67 -53.28 18.90
CA VAL A 229 7.55 -54.41 19.25
C VAL A 229 7.54 -54.69 20.77
N CYS A 230 7.57 -53.64 21.61
CA CYS A 230 7.46 -53.80 23.07
C CYS A 230 6.09 -54.36 23.52
N THR A 231 4.99 -53.99 22.85
CA THR A 231 3.67 -54.53 23.21
C THR A 231 3.45 -55.98 22.79
N GLU A 232 4.02 -56.41 21.66
CA GLU A 232 3.93 -57.82 21.25
C GLU A 232 4.73 -58.73 22.18
N THR A 233 5.96 -58.34 22.53
CA THR A 233 6.81 -59.11 23.45
C THR A 233 6.26 -59.18 24.88
N CYS A 234 5.48 -58.19 25.32
CA CYS A 234 4.80 -58.21 26.62
C CYS A 234 3.61 -59.19 26.65
N LYS A 235 2.86 -59.34 25.55
CA LYS A 235 1.72 -60.27 25.48
C LYS A 235 2.15 -61.74 25.56
N THR A 236 3.33 -62.08 25.07
CA THR A 236 3.82 -63.48 25.06
C THR A 236 4.31 -63.97 26.43
N ASN A 237 4.68 -63.05 27.35
CA ASN A 237 5.23 -63.39 28.67
C ASN A 237 4.17 -63.45 29.79
N VAL A 238 2.90 -63.19 29.51
CA VAL A 238 1.80 -63.22 30.51
C VAL A 238 0.93 -64.50 30.38
N SER A 239 1.22 -65.37 29.41
CA SER A 239 0.45 -66.59 29.12
C SER A 239 1.17 -67.90 29.46
N LEU A 240 2.04 -67.90 30.47
CA LEU A 240 2.63 -69.08 31.12
C LEU A 240 2.27 -69.08 32.61
#